data_AF-A0A8T9DII4-F1
#
_entry.id   AF-A0A8T9DII4-F1
#
_cell.length_a   1.000
_cell.length_b   1.000
_cell.length_c   1.000
_cell.angle_alpha   90.00
_cell.angle_beta   90.00
_cell.angle_gamma   90.00
#
_symmetry.space_group_name_H-M   'P 1'
#
loop_
_entity.id
_entity.type
_entity.pdbx_description
1 polymer ?
#
loop_
_entity_poly.entity_id
_entity_poly.type
_entity_poly.pdbx_seq_one_letter_code
_entity_poly.pdbx_strand_id
1 'polypeptide(L)'
;MAAKEAQVQEPKDVAARRLSMIIEQYVEARKRRFGFVSTDQAARVIRRILKPAPSDPALSDRKLDDMVAALAVKNGLPVFFDRGLRGPAGTEADLNRKEPIMRAPTETPDVAGAVDAILSGQTAQLSMKAVISLLRERTGTKRSDADLEGLIAKKAAVLHVHLSQSG
;
A
#
# COMPACT_ATOMS: atom_id res chain seq x y z
N MET A 1 -41.54 34.09 28.34
CA MET A 1 -41.33 32.64 28.15
C MET A 1 -40.51 32.45 26.88
N ALA A 2 -39.22 32.14 27.00
CA ALA A 2 -38.35 31.89 25.85
C ALA A 2 -38.40 30.39 25.54
N ALA A 3 -39.15 30.01 24.51
CA ALA A 3 -39.05 28.67 23.95
C ALA A 3 -37.69 28.54 23.27
N LYS A 4 -36.79 27.77 23.89
CA LYS A 4 -35.53 27.33 23.29
C LYS A 4 -35.89 26.54 22.03
N GLU A 5 -35.62 27.13 20.88
CA GLU A 5 -35.55 26.43 19.60
C GLU A 5 -34.48 25.34 19.73
N ALA A 6 -34.93 24.11 20.01
CA ALA A 6 -34.12 22.93 19.82
C ALA A 6 -33.92 22.79 18.30
N GLN A 7 -32.85 23.40 17.79
CA GLN A 7 -32.40 23.20 16.41
C GLN A 7 -32.14 21.71 16.23
N VAL A 8 -33.13 21.02 15.65
CA VAL A 8 -32.99 19.69 15.09
C VAL A 8 -31.91 19.83 14.03
N GLN A 9 -30.69 19.40 14.36
CA GLN A 9 -29.57 19.36 13.42
C GLN A 9 -29.99 18.54 12.22
N GLU A 10 -29.99 19.14 11.02
CA GLU A 10 -30.29 18.41 9.80
C GLU A 10 -29.31 17.23 9.68
N PRO A 11 -29.79 16.03 9.29
CA PRO A 11 -28.94 14.83 9.17
C PRO A 11 -27.75 15.04 8.22
N LYS A 12 -27.89 15.95 7.25
CA LYS A 12 -26.83 16.34 6.31
C LYS A 12 -25.65 17.05 7.00
N ASP A 13 -25.93 17.90 7.98
CA ASP A 13 -24.89 18.63 8.72
C ASP A 13 -24.10 17.68 9.62
N VAL A 14 -24.78 16.70 10.22
CA VAL A 14 -24.15 15.65 11.02
C VAL A 14 -23.25 14.77 10.15
N ALA A 15 -23.73 14.36 8.97
CA ALA A 15 -22.95 13.56 8.01
C ALA A 15 -21.71 14.33 7.49
N ALA A 16 -21.87 15.61 7.15
CA ALA A 16 -20.77 16.45 6.67
C ALA A 16 -19.70 16.69 7.77
N ARG A 17 -20.13 16.91 9.02
CA ARG A 17 -19.21 17.02 10.17
C ARG A 17 -18.46 15.72 10.41
N ARG A 18 -19.16 14.58 10.36
CA ARG A 18 -18.54 13.26 10.53
C ARG A 18 -17.52 12.97 9.43
N LEU A 19 -17.84 13.29 8.18
CA LEU A 19 -16.92 13.14 7.06
C LEU A 19 -15.65 13.97 7.26
N SER A 20 -15.81 15.24 7.64
CA SER A 20 -14.67 16.14 7.89
C SER A 20 -13.77 15.62 9.01
N MET A 21 -14.36 15.15 10.12
CA MET A 21 -13.63 14.56 11.23
C MET A 21 -12.84 13.31 10.81
N ILE A 22 -13.43 12.43 9.99
CA ILE A 22 -12.75 11.21 9.52
C ILE A 22 -11.59 11.57 8.58
N ILE A 23 -11.78 12.53 7.67
CA ILE A 23 -10.71 12.99 6.78
C ILE A 23 -9.54 13.56 7.58
N GLU A 24 -9.83 14.35 8.62
CA GLU A 24 -8.81 14.90 9.51
C GLU A 24 -8.04 13.83 10.26
N GLN A 25 -8.74 12.89 10.89
CA GLN A 25 -8.10 11.75 11.56
C GLN A 25 -7.22 10.94 10.61
N TYR A 26 -7.68 10.74 9.37
CA TYR A 26 -6.92 10.03 8.36
C TYR A 26 -5.62 10.78 8.00
N VAL A 27 -5.71 12.07 7.67
CA VAL A 27 -4.54 12.89 7.29
C VAL A 27 -3.53 12.98 8.43
N GLU A 28 -3.98 13.20 9.66
CA GLU A 28 -3.10 13.26 10.84
C GLU A 28 -2.41 11.91 11.12
N ALA A 29 -3.16 10.80 11.06
CA ALA A 29 -2.58 9.47 11.22
C ALA A 29 -1.53 9.18 10.14
N ARG A 30 -1.79 9.63 8.91
CA ARG A 30 -0.89 9.41 7.78
C ARG A 30 0.36 10.28 7.86
N LYS A 31 0.23 11.53 8.29
CA LYS A 31 1.35 12.45 8.57
C LYS A 31 2.33 11.84 9.57
N ARG A 32 1.83 11.28 10.68
CA ARG A 32 2.67 10.72 11.76
C ARG A 32 3.43 9.46 11.35
N ARG A 33 2.92 8.69 10.39
CA ARG A 33 3.42 7.33 10.09
C ARG A 33 4.08 7.18 8.73
N PHE A 34 3.72 7.99 7.74
CA PHE A 34 4.09 7.75 6.33
C PHE A 34 4.59 8.97 5.58
N GLY A 35 4.24 10.19 6.01
CA GLY A 35 4.74 11.42 5.37
C GLY A 35 4.15 11.73 3.98
N PHE A 36 3.07 11.05 3.54
CA PHE A 36 2.31 11.38 2.34
C PHE A 36 0.87 10.84 2.40
N VAL A 37 -0.03 11.34 1.56
CA VAL A 37 -1.41 10.84 1.39
C VAL A 37 -1.64 10.35 -0.04
N SER A 38 -2.32 9.20 -0.18
CA SER A 38 -2.81 8.66 -1.46
C SER A 38 -4.32 8.84 -1.54
N THR A 39 -4.83 9.35 -2.66
CA THR A 39 -6.26 9.55 -2.88
C THR A 39 -7.05 8.24 -2.94
N ASP A 40 -6.48 7.20 -3.53
CA ASP A 40 -7.11 5.88 -3.65
C ASP A 40 -7.22 5.18 -2.27
N GLN A 41 -6.15 5.25 -1.46
CA GLN A 41 -6.18 4.73 -0.08
C GLN A 41 -7.12 5.55 0.81
N ALA A 42 -7.06 6.88 0.73
CA ALA A 42 -7.93 7.76 1.49
C ALA A 42 -9.39 7.42 1.20
N ALA A 43 -9.76 7.32 -0.08
CA ALA A 43 -11.13 7.04 -0.45
C ALA A 43 -11.64 5.69 0.07
N ARG A 44 -10.83 4.63 -0.02
CA ARG A 44 -11.20 3.31 0.50
C ARG A 44 -11.40 3.33 2.02
N VAL A 45 -10.45 3.91 2.76
CA VAL A 45 -10.50 3.96 4.22
C VAL A 45 -11.68 4.80 4.68
N ILE A 46 -11.84 5.99 4.11
CA ILE A 46 -12.90 6.93 4.50
C ILE A 46 -14.29 6.33 4.20
N ARG A 47 -14.49 5.72 3.02
CA ARG A 47 -15.77 5.07 2.69
C ARG A 47 -16.07 3.88 3.59
N ARG A 48 -15.04 3.08 3.94
CA ARG A 48 -15.20 1.93 4.86
C ARG A 48 -15.60 2.39 6.26
N ILE A 49 -15.09 3.51 6.74
CA ILE A 49 -15.43 4.07 8.07
C ILE A 49 -16.80 4.75 8.05
N LEU A 50 -17.09 5.51 6.99
CA LEU A 50 -18.34 6.25 6.88
C LEU A 50 -19.54 5.31 6.77
N LYS A 51 -19.39 4.16 6.08
CA LYS A 51 -20.49 3.26 5.69
C LYS A 51 -21.68 4.07 5.17
N PRO A 52 -21.52 4.76 4.03
CA PRO A 52 -22.53 5.70 3.55
C PRO A 52 -23.89 5.01 3.46
N ALA A 53 -24.89 5.61 4.12
CA ALA A 53 -26.25 5.12 4.06
C ALA A 53 -26.86 5.47 2.68
N PRO A 54 -27.90 4.74 2.21
CA PRO A 54 -28.56 5.04 0.93
C PRO A 54 -29.14 6.47 0.85
N SER A 55 -29.39 7.08 2.01
CA SER A 55 -29.90 8.44 2.18
C SER A 55 -28.82 9.52 2.21
N ASP A 56 -27.53 9.15 2.27
CA ASP A 56 -26.45 10.13 2.27
C ASP A 56 -26.25 10.69 0.84
N PRO A 57 -26.01 12.01 0.71
CA PRO A 57 -25.69 12.58 -0.59
C PRO A 57 -24.47 11.87 -1.17
N ALA A 58 -24.61 11.35 -2.39
CA ALA A 58 -23.57 10.59 -3.06
C ALA A 58 -22.28 11.42 -3.15
N LEU A 59 -21.34 11.13 -2.25
CA LEU A 59 -20.04 11.77 -2.25
C LEU A 59 -19.28 11.30 -3.50
N SER A 60 -19.10 12.21 -4.46
CA SER A 60 -18.33 11.89 -5.66
C SER A 60 -16.87 11.66 -5.29
N ASP A 61 -16.22 10.79 -6.05
CA ASP A 61 -14.82 10.45 -5.85
C ASP A 61 -13.92 11.68 -5.90
N ARG A 62 -14.09 12.50 -6.93
CA ARG A 62 -13.36 13.75 -7.10
C ARG A 62 -13.53 14.71 -5.93
N LYS A 63 -14.75 14.85 -5.40
CA LYS A 63 -15.01 15.74 -4.26
C LYS A 63 -14.31 15.24 -2.99
N LEU A 64 -14.30 13.93 -2.76
CA LEU A 64 -13.55 13.35 -1.65
C LEU A 64 -12.05 13.58 -1.80
N ASP A 65 -11.52 13.36 -3.01
CA ASP A 65 -10.10 13.57 -3.31
C ASP A 65 -9.70 15.04 -3.08
N ASP A 66 -10.51 16.00 -3.52
CA ASP A 66 -10.29 17.44 -3.30
C ASP A 66 -10.28 17.80 -1.81
N MET A 67 -11.22 17.25 -1.01
CA MET A 67 -11.27 17.50 0.44
C MET A 67 -10.03 16.94 1.16
N VAL A 68 -9.60 15.74 0.79
CA VAL A 68 -8.40 15.11 1.33
C VAL A 68 -7.16 15.91 0.94
N ALA A 69 -7.05 16.31 -0.33
CA ALA A 69 -5.93 17.08 -0.83
C ALA A 69 -5.82 18.45 -0.15
N ALA A 70 -6.93 19.18 -0.01
CA ALA A 70 -6.96 20.48 0.67
C ALA A 70 -6.44 20.36 2.11
N LEU A 71 -6.86 19.32 2.84
CA LEU A 71 -6.42 19.13 4.22
C LEU A 71 -4.96 18.66 4.32
N ALA A 72 -4.51 17.80 3.41
CA ALA A 72 -3.12 17.36 3.35
C ALA A 72 -2.17 18.54 3.04
N VAL A 73 -2.50 19.38 2.06
CA VAL A 73 -1.75 20.60 1.73
C VAL A 73 -1.68 21.55 2.91
N LYS A 74 -2.81 21.79 3.59
CA LYS A 74 -2.84 22.61 4.82
C LYS A 74 -1.90 22.07 5.91
N ASN A 75 -1.68 20.75 5.94
CA ASN A 75 -0.82 20.08 6.91
C ASN A 75 0.64 19.89 6.45
N GLY A 76 1.01 20.43 5.28
CA GLY A 76 2.34 20.26 4.70
C GLY A 76 2.64 18.84 4.24
N LEU A 77 1.59 18.07 3.92
CA LEU A 77 1.70 16.66 3.56
C LEU A 77 1.54 16.48 2.04
N PRO A 78 2.52 15.84 1.35
CA PRO A 78 2.42 15.51 -0.06
C PRO A 78 1.19 14.66 -0.39
N VAL A 79 0.58 14.92 -1.55
CA VAL A 79 -0.62 14.22 -2.05
C VAL A 79 -0.31 13.50 -3.36
N PHE A 80 -0.64 12.22 -3.42
CA PHE A 80 -0.53 11.38 -4.60
C PHE A 80 -1.93 11.08 -5.16
N PHE A 81 -2.17 11.53 -6.40
CA PHE A 81 -3.39 11.24 -7.16
C PHE A 81 -3.22 9.93 -7.94
N ASP A 82 -3.39 8.81 -7.24
CA ASP A 82 -3.19 7.44 -7.73
C ASP A 82 -4.50 6.75 -8.16
N ARG A 83 -5.62 7.44 -7.98
CA ARG A 83 -6.96 6.95 -8.27
C ARG A 83 -7.19 6.91 -9.79
N GLY A 84 -7.07 5.70 -10.37
CA GLY A 84 -7.15 5.45 -11.81
C GLY A 84 -5.99 4.63 -12.38
N LEU A 85 -4.92 4.41 -11.59
CA LEU A 85 -3.80 3.56 -11.99
C LEU A 85 -4.06 2.05 -11.77
N ARG A 86 -5.15 1.70 -11.08
CA ARG A 86 -5.68 0.33 -10.99
C ARG A 86 -6.91 0.21 -11.89
N GLY A 87 -6.83 -0.64 -12.90
CA GLY A 87 -8.00 -1.09 -13.66
C GLY A 87 -9.06 -1.77 -12.76
N PRO A 88 -10.30 -1.95 -13.24
CA PRO A 88 -11.48 -2.30 -12.45
C PRO A 88 -11.53 -3.78 -11.99
N ALA A 89 -10.41 -4.39 -11.64
CA ALA A 89 -10.35 -5.76 -11.14
C ALA A 89 -9.18 -5.93 -10.17
N GLY A 90 -9.37 -5.51 -8.92
CA GLY A 90 -8.48 -5.84 -7.81
C GLY A 90 -9.33 -6.38 -6.67
N THR A 91 -9.74 -7.64 -6.78
CA THR A 91 -10.46 -8.38 -5.74
C THR A 91 -9.71 -8.32 -4.41
N GLU A 92 -10.49 -8.35 -3.33
CA GLU A 92 -10.13 -8.13 -1.93
C GLU A 92 -9.16 -9.17 -1.31
N ALA A 93 -8.37 -9.88 -2.12
CA ALA A 93 -7.52 -10.99 -1.68
C ALA A 93 -6.09 -10.59 -1.28
N ASP A 94 -5.66 -9.34 -1.45
CA ASP A 94 -4.23 -8.96 -1.31
C ASP A 94 -3.90 -8.22 0.01
N LEU A 95 -4.77 -8.27 1.01
CA LEU A 95 -4.55 -7.62 2.32
C LEU A 95 -3.72 -8.48 3.31
N ASN A 96 -3.20 -9.64 2.89
CA ASN A 96 -2.32 -10.50 3.71
C ASN A 96 -0.93 -10.72 3.10
N ARG A 97 -0.48 -9.82 2.23
CA ARG A 97 0.96 -9.68 1.94
C ARG A 97 1.46 -8.46 2.69
N LYS A 98 2.42 -8.69 3.60
CA LYS A 98 3.28 -7.65 4.18
C LYS A 98 3.58 -6.61 3.10
N GLU A 99 3.15 -5.36 3.32
CA GLU A 99 3.45 -4.25 2.41
C GLU A 99 4.96 -4.26 2.10
N PRO A 100 5.39 -4.41 0.84
CA PRO A 100 6.75 -4.06 0.49
C PRO A 100 6.84 -2.55 0.65
N ILE A 101 7.61 -2.13 1.64
CA ILE A 101 8.06 -0.76 1.86
C ILE A 101 8.37 -0.13 0.49
N MET A 102 7.66 0.95 0.15
CA MET A 102 7.93 1.77 -1.04
C MET A 102 9.38 2.26 -0.98
N ARG A 103 10.30 1.52 -1.61
CA ARG A 103 11.61 2.02 -1.99
C ARG A 103 11.43 2.84 -3.27
N ALA A 104 12.07 4.00 -3.30
CA ALA A 104 12.20 4.80 -4.50
C ALA A 104 12.66 3.94 -5.70
N PRO A 105 12.38 4.34 -6.95
CA PRO A 105 12.96 3.69 -8.13
C PRO A 105 14.49 3.84 -8.10
N THR A 106 15.18 2.96 -7.38
CA THR A 106 16.61 2.78 -7.56
C THR A 106 16.78 1.95 -8.81
N GLU A 107 17.44 2.50 -9.83
CA GLU A 107 17.79 1.86 -11.11
C GLU A 107 18.71 0.63 -10.97
N THR A 108 18.72 -0.05 -9.83
CA THR A 108 19.32 -1.36 -9.65
C THR A 108 18.25 -2.29 -9.08
N PRO A 109 17.81 -3.31 -9.84
CA PRO A 109 16.93 -4.33 -9.32
C PRO A 109 17.53 -4.91 -8.04
N ASP A 110 16.77 -4.95 -6.94
CA ASP A 110 17.25 -5.48 -5.65
C ASP A 110 17.35 -7.01 -5.71
N VAL A 111 18.43 -7.48 -6.35
CA VAL A 111 18.73 -8.91 -6.50
C VAL A 111 18.86 -9.58 -5.13
N ALA A 112 19.46 -8.90 -4.15
CA ALA A 112 19.66 -9.46 -2.82
C ALA A 112 18.34 -9.65 -2.07
N GLY A 113 17.44 -8.67 -2.13
CA GLY A 113 16.09 -8.79 -1.56
C GLY A 113 15.25 -9.84 -2.27
N ALA A 114 15.38 -9.96 -3.59
CA ALA A 114 14.70 -11.02 -4.36
C ALA A 114 15.19 -12.43 -3.97
N VAL A 115 16.50 -12.61 -3.71
CA VAL A 115 17.05 -13.88 -3.20
C VAL A 115 16.44 -14.21 -1.84
N ASP A 116 16.41 -13.26 -0.90
CA ASP A 116 15.81 -13.48 0.42
C ASP A 116 14.34 -13.87 0.33
N ALA A 117 13.57 -13.21 -0.55
CA ALA A 117 12.17 -13.52 -0.77
C ALA A 117 11.94 -14.92 -1.36
N ILE A 118 12.80 -15.36 -2.27
CA ILE A 118 12.73 -16.71 -2.86
C ILE A 118 13.08 -17.77 -1.80
N LEU A 119 14.18 -17.57 -1.06
CA LEU A 119 14.64 -18.53 -0.06
C LEU A 119 13.74 -18.61 1.18
N SER A 120 13.11 -17.50 1.59
CA SER A 120 12.22 -17.45 2.76
C SER A 120 10.80 -17.97 2.48
N GLY A 121 10.36 -17.94 1.23
CA GLY A 121 8.98 -18.27 0.85
C GLY A 121 8.75 -19.74 0.47
N GLN A 122 9.78 -20.57 0.40
CA GLN A 122 9.70 -21.92 -0.14
C GLN A 122 10.21 -22.98 0.83
N THR A 123 9.35 -23.96 1.12
CA THR A 123 9.61 -25.11 2.00
C THR A 123 10.05 -26.36 1.24
N ALA A 124 10.16 -26.28 -0.09
CA ALA A 124 10.60 -27.36 -0.96
C ALA A 124 12.09 -27.23 -1.29
N GLN A 125 12.77 -28.36 -1.52
CA GLN A 125 14.18 -28.40 -1.90
C GLN A 125 14.37 -27.71 -3.27
N LEU A 126 15.02 -26.54 -3.27
CA LEU A 126 15.29 -25.78 -4.48
C LEU A 126 16.65 -26.16 -5.09
N SER A 127 16.70 -26.23 -6.42
CA SER A 127 17.97 -26.31 -7.15
C SER A 127 18.54 -24.92 -7.38
N MET A 128 19.87 -24.82 -7.42
CA MET A 128 20.57 -23.56 -7.70
C MET A 128 20.09 -22.89 -9.00
N LYS A 129 19.94 -23.69 -10.07
CA LYS A 129 19.46 -23.22 -11.39
C LYS A 129 18.04 -22.66 -11.33
N ALA A 130 17.14 -23.30 -10.58
CA ALA A 130 15.76 -22.80 -10.43
C ALA A 130 15.73 -21.43 -9.75
N VAL A 131 16.56 -21.24 -8.71
CA VAL A 131 16.67 -19.95 -8.02
C VAL A 131 17.20 -18.87 -8.96
N ILE A 132 18.23 -19.17 -9.76
CA ILE A 132 18.79 -18.22 -10.73
C ILE A 132 17.77 -17.82 -11.79
N SER A 133 17.03 -18.78 -12.37
CA SER A 133 15.98 -18.49 -13.35
C SER A 133 14.89 -17.59 -12.76
N LEU A 134 14.43 -17.89 -11.54
CA LEU A 134 13.44 -17.08 -10.84
C LEU A 134 13.97 -15.67 -10.52
N LEU A 135 15.26 -15.53 -10.19
CA LEU A 135 15.88 -14.23 -9.98
C LEU A 135 15.91 -13.41 -11.26
N ARG A 136 16.29 -14.02 -12.39
CA ARG A 136 16.31 -13.34 -13.69
C ARG A 136 14.90 -12.91 -14.11
N GLU A 137 13.91 -13.77 -13.93
CA GLU A 137 12.51 -13.44 -14.22
C GLU A 137 12.00 -12.28 -13.35
N ARG A 138 12.29 -12.30 -12.04
CA ARG A 138 11.79 -11.28 -11.10
C ARG A 138 12.52 -9.95 -11.15
N THR A 139 13.81 -9.96 -11.50
CA THR A 139 14.67 -8.76 -11.38
C THR A 139 15.22 -8.26 -12.70
N GLY A 140 15.17 -9.06 -13.78
CA GLY A 140 15.82 -8.70 -15.04
C GLY A 140 17.35 -8.58 -14.93
N THR A 141 17.97 -9.14 -13.90
CA THR A 141 19.41 -8.99 -13.64
C THR A 141 20.26 -9.56 -14.79
N LYS A 142 21.28 -8.79 -15.17
CA LYS A 142 22.30 -9.18 -16.17
C LYS A 142 23.60 -9.72 -15.53
N ARG A 143 23.61 -9.93 -14.22
CA ARG A 143 24.77 -10.50 -13.50
C ARG A 143 25.11 -11.90 -14.03
N SER A 144 26.38 -12.29 -13.90
CA SER A 144 26.84 -13.64 -14.25
C SER A 144 26.28 -14.66 -13.26
N ASP A 145 26.13 -15.91 -13.71
CA ASP A 145 25.62 -16.98 -12.84
C ASP A 145 26.54 -17.20 -11.63
N ALA A 146 27.87 -17.10 -11.79
CA ALA A 146 28.81 -17.21 -10.68
C ALA A 146 28.61 -16.16 -9.57
N ASP A 147 28.27 -14.91 -9.93
CA ASP A 147 27.96 -13.86 -8.95
C ASP A 147 26.64 -14.17 -8.22
N LEU A 148 25.64 -14.64 -8.97
CA LEU A 148 24.34 -15.02 -8.41
C LEU A 148 24.46 -16.24 -7.49
N GLU A 149 25.22 -17.26 -7.88
CA GLU A 149 25.50 -18.44 -7.06
C GLU A 149 26.18 -18.07 -5.74
N GLY A 150 27.20 -17.21 -5.78
CA GLY A 150 27.88 -16.72 -4.59
C GLY A 150 26.93 -15.98 -3.63
N LEU A 151 26.04 -15.15 -4.18
CA LEU A 151 25.04 -14.42 -3.41
C LEU A 151 23.98 -15.35 -2.80
N ILE A 152 23.48 -16.30 -3.59
CA ILE A 152 22.48 -17.29 -3.17
C ILE A 152 23.05 -18.20 -2.08
N ALA A 153 24.25 -18.74 -2.28
CA ALA A 153 24.91 -19.61 -1.30
C ALA A 153 25.12 -18.88 0.04
N LYS A 154 25.57 -17.62 0.00
CA LYS A 154 25.76 -16.81 1.20
C LYS A 154 24.45 -16.60 1.97
N LYS A 155 23.35 -16.31 1.26
CA LYS A 155 22.04 -16.09 1.89
C LYS A 155 21.38 -17.38 2.37
N ALA A 156 21.51 -18.46 1.62
CA ALA A 156 21.02 -19.78 2.02
C ALA A 156 21.71 -20.27 3.29
N ALA A 157 23.02 -20.03 3.44
CA ALA A 157 23.76 -20.35 4.67
C ALA A 157 23.22 -19.57 5.89
N VAL A 158 22.91 -18.28 5.72
CA VAL A 158 22.31 -17.45 6.79
C VAL A 158 20.90 -17.92 7.16
N LEU A 159 20.13 -18.41 6.18
CA LEU A 159 18.76 -18.89 6.37
C LEU A 159 18.66 -20.39 6.71
N HIS A 160 19.80 -21.08 6.84
CA HIS A 160 19.88 -22.54 7.02
C HIS A 160 19.08 -23.35 5.97
N VAL A 161 19.02 -22.85 4.73
CA VAL A 161 18.34 -23.51 3.62
C VAL A 161 19.33 -24.39 2.86
N HIS A 162 19.00 -25.68 2.73
CA HIS A 162 19.77 -26.62 1.92
C HIS A 162 19.36 -26.53 0.44
N LEU A 163 20.28 -26.07 -0.40
CA LEU A 163 20.11 -26.04 -1.85
C LEU A 163 20.77 -27.26 -2.49
N SER A 164 20.09 -27.87 -3.46
CA SER A 164 20.68 -28.92 -4.26
C SER A 164 21.55 -28.29 -5.36
N GLN A 165 22.83 -28.65 -5.40
CA GLN A 165 23.68 -28.39 -6.57
C GLN A 165 23.30 -29.38 -7.67
N SER A 166 22.26 -29.04 -8.43
CA SER A 166 21.94 -29.76 -9.66
C SER A 166 22.84 -29.19 -10.77
N GLY A 167 23.96 -29.87 -11.02
CA GLY A 167 24.76 -29.71 -12.24
C GLY A 167 23.90 -29.94 -13.49
#